data_AF-A0A1Q7G0U9-F1
#
_entry.id   AF-A0A1Q7G0U9-F1
#
_cell.length_a   1.000
_cell.length_b   1.000
_cell.length_c   1.000
_cell.angle_alpha   90.00
_cell.angle_beta   90.00
_cell.angle_gamma   90.00
#
_symmetry.space_group_name_H-M   'P 1'
#
loop_
_entity.id
_entity.type
_entity.pdbx_description
1 polymer ?
#
loop_
_entity_poly.entity_id
_entity_poly.type
_entity_poly.pdbx_seq_one_letter_code
_entity_poly.pdbx_strand_id
1 'polypeptide(L)'
;MDEAHYRFPPASAYRLNRCLYALKSDPAFRARFLADATAALREMGLAQAEQGALLTGDREALVARGAHPYLVFMADLRLRMERGQTTFEYF
;
A
#
# COMPACT_ATOMS: atom_id res chain seq x y z
N MET A 1 3.08 -26.39 -15.12
CA MET A 1 2.13 -25.38 -15.64
C MET A 1 2.77 -24.05 -15.30
N ASP A 2 3.26 -23.31 -16.29
CA ASP A 2 3.99 -22.06 -16.06
C ASP A 2 3.15 -21.12 -15.21
N GLU A 3 3.64 -20.83 -14.01
CA GLU A 3 3.03 -19.86 -13.12
C GLU A 3 3.27 -18.48 -13.72
N ALA A 4 2.21 -17.87 -14.25
CA ALA A 4 2.31 -16.58 -14.92
C ALA A 4 3.01 -15.57 -14.01
N HIS A 5 4.15 -15.04 -14.45
CA HIS A 5 4.94 -14.03 -13.72
C HIS A 5 4.14 -12.75 -13.40
N TYR A 6 3.03 -12.53 -14.11
CA TYR A 6 2.11 -11.44 -13.84
C TYR A 6 0.65 -11.95 -13.89
N ARG A 7 -0.02 -11.93 -12.75
CA ARG A 7 -1.45 -12.18 -12.63
C ARG A 7 -2.18 -10.86 -12.55
N PHE A 8 -3.08 -10.59 -13.50
CA PHE A 8 -3.90 -9.39 -13.46
C PHE A 8 -4.73 -9.37 -12.15
N PRO A 9 -4.77 -8.26 -11.41
CA PRO A 9 -5.45 -8.22 -10.12
C PRO A 9 -6.94 -8.52 -10.26
N PRO A 10 -7.55 -9.28 -9.34
CA PRO A 10 -9.00 -9.40 -9.31
C PRO A 10 -9.64 -8.02 -9.09
N ALA A 11 -10.88 -7.81 -9.56
CA ALA A 11 -11.58 -6.53 -9.38
C ALA A 11 -11.68 -6.09 -7.90
N SER A 12 -11.68 -7.06 -6.97
CA SER A 12 -11.62 -6.81 -5.52
C SER A 12 -10.35 -6.06 -5.11
N ALA A 13 -9.22 -6.30 -5.75
CA ALA A 13 -7.94 -5.66 -5.46
C ALA A 13 -7.84 -4.22 -5.99
N TYR A 14 -8.83 -3.72 -6.74
CA TYR A 14 -8.79 -2.37 -7.29
C TYR A 14 -8.68 -1.30 -6.19
N ARG A 15 -9.48 -1.40 -5.12
CA ARG A 15 -9.46 -0.42 -4.01
C ARG A 15 -8.11 -0.41 -3.31
N LEU A 16 -7.55 -1.60 -3.06
CA LEU A 16 -6.22 -1.76 -2.48
C LEU A 16 -5.14 -1.09 -3.33
N ASN A 17 -5.11 -1.37 -4.63
CA ASN A 17 -4.14 -0.77 -5.55
C ASN A 17 -4.34 0.75 -5.70
N ARG A 18 -5.58 1.23 -5.68
CA ARG A 18 -5.89 2.67 -5.70
C ARG A 18 -5.38 3.36 -4.43
N CYS A 19 -5.53 2.74 -3.27
CA CYS A 19 -5.00 3.25 -2.00
C CYS A 19 -3.47 3.32 -2.02
N LEU A 20 -2.80 2.25 -2.45
CA LEU A 20 -1.34 2.23 -2.58
C LEU A 20 -0.84 3.29 -3.57
N TYR A 21 -1.56 3.50 -4.67
CA TYR A 21 -1.25 4.57 -5.62
C TYR A 21 -1.40 5.97 -5.00
N ALA A 22 -2.45 6.19 -4.18
CA ALA A 22 -2.65 7.44 -3.46
C ALA A 22 -1.51 7.69 -2.45
N LEU A 23 -1.12 6.68 -1.66
CA LEU A 23 0.05 6.78 -0.78
C LEU A 23 1.32 7.14 -1.55
N LYS A 24 1.55 6.50 -2.71
CA LYS A 24 2.69 6.79 -3.58
C LYS A 24 2.68 8.22 -4.13
N SER A 25 1.53 8.73 -4.56
CA SER A 25 1.45 9.86 -5.51
C SER A 25 0.79 11.12 -4.95
N ASP A 26 0.02 11.02 -3.86
CA ASP A 26 -0.76 12.13 -3.29
C ASP A 26 -0.21 12.52 -1.89
N PRO A 27 0.51 13.66 -1.79
CA PRO A 27 1.00 14.17 -0.51
C PRO A 27 -0.10 14.50 0.49
N ALA A 28 -1.26 15.00 0.04
CA ALA A 28 -2.36 15.34 0.93
C ALA A 28 -3.02 14.08 1.50
N PHE A 29 -3.13 13.02 0.69
CA PHE A 29 -3.56 11.71 1.20
C PHE A 29 -2.57 11.13 2.20
N ARG A 30 -1.25 11.21 1.94
CA ARG A 30 -0.23 10.79 2.93
C ARG A 30 -0.34 11.56 4.23
N ALA A 31 -0.54 12.88 4.19
CA ALA A 31 -0.71 13.69 5.39
C ALA A 31 -1.93 13.22 6.21
N ARG A 32 -3.07 12.95 5.56
CA ARG A 32 -4.24 12.38 6.24
C ARG A 32 -3.97 10.99 6.81
N PHE A 33 -3.32 10.12 6.04
CA PHE A 33 -2.94 8.78 6.49
C PHE A 33 -1.98 8.81 7.68
N LEU A 34 -1.04 9.75 7.73
CA LEU A 34 -0.11 9.89 8.86
C LEU A 34 -0.80 10.48 10.10
N ALA A 35 -1.81 11.32 9.92
CA ALA A 35 -2.62 11.86 11.01
C ALA A 35 -3.59 10.82 11.59
N ASP A 36 -4.31 10.10 10.72
CA ASP A 36 -5.22 9.00 11.09
C ASP A 36 -5.31 7.99 9.94
N ALA A 37 -4.50 6.94 10.03
CA ALA A 37 -4.45 5.90 9.01
C ALA A 37 -5.77 5.14 8.90
N THR A 38 -6.45 4.88 10.02
CA THR A 38 -7.70 4.10 10.00
C THR A 38 -8.81 4.88 9.29
N ALA A 39 -8.96 6.17 9.60
CA ALA A 39 -9.91 7.04 8.92
C ALA A 39 -9.61 7.14 7.41
N ALA A 40 -8.36 7.40 7.04
CA ALA A 40 -7.94 7.51 5.65
C ALA A 40 -8.20 6.23 4.84
N LEU A 41 -7.97 5.04 5.43
CA LEU A 41 -8.23 3.77 4.76
C LEU A 41 -9.73 3.46 4.65
N ARG A 42 -10.56 3.91 5.60
CA ARG A 42 -12.02 3.81 5.53
C ARG A 42 -12.61 4.70 4.43
N GLU A 43 -12.08 5.92 4.23
CA GLU A 43 -12.46 6.80 3.11
C GLU A 43 -12.25 6.12 1.74
N MET A 44 -11.23 5.27 1.65
CA MET A 44 -10.91 4.50 0.44
C MET A 44 -11.78 3.24 0.27
N GLY A 45 -12.65 2.93 1.23
CA GLY A 45 -13.58 1.79 1.18
C GLY A 45 -12.90 0.43 1.30
N LEU A 46 -11.76 0.35 2.00
CA LEU A 46 -11.02 -0.90 2.21
C LEU A 46 -11.67 -1.76 3.30
N ALA A 47 -11.64 -3.07 3.11
CA ALA A 47 -12.08 -4.03 4.12
C ALA A 47 -11.10 -4.07 5.31
N GLN A 48 -11.57 -4.45 6.50
CA GLN A 48 -10.73 -4.50 7.71
C GLN A 48 -9.44 -5.33 7.52
N ALA A 49 -9.51 -6.45 6.80
CA ALA A 49 -8.35 -7.29 6.53
C ALA A 49 -7.29 -6.61 5.63
N GLU A 50 -7.71 -5.74 4.71
CA GLU A 50 -6.80 -4.94 3.87
C GLU A 50 -6.23 -3.77 4.67
N GLN A 51 -7.03 -3.17 5.55
CA GLN A 51 -6.58 -2.12 6.45
C GLN A 51 -5.48 -2.64 7.37
N GLY A 52 -5.68 -3.79 8.02
CA GLY A 52 -4.68 -4.41 8.88
C GLY A 52 -3.33 -4.61 8.17
N ALA A 53 -3.34 -5.16 6.95
CA ALA A 53 -2.11 -5.38 6.18
C ALA A 53 -1.40 -4.07 5.79
N LEU A 54 -2.14 -3.00 5.49
CA LEU A 54 -1.56 -1.68 5.21
C LEU A 54 -0.98 -1.03 6.47
N LEU A 55 -1.63 -1.20 7.63
CA LEU A 55 -1.18 -0.63 8.90
C LEU A 55 0.10 -1.31 9.44
N THR A 56 0.21 -2.63 9.26
CA THR A 56 1.39 -3.39 9.68
C THR A 56 2.53 -3.33 8.66
N GLY A 57 2.28 -2.86 7.44
CA GLY A 57 3.25 -2.89 6.34
C GLY A 57 3.56 -4.31 5.85
N ASP A 58 2.65 -5.26 6.06
CA ASP A 58 2.84 -6.67 5.69
C ASP A 58 2.77 -6.83 4.16
N ARG A 59 3.95 -6.74 3.53
CA ARG A 59 4.11 -6.83 2.08
C ARG A 59 3.58 -8.14 1.52
N GLU A 60 3.82 -9.27 2.18
CA GLU A 60 3.39 -10.58 1.70
C GLU A 60 1.87 -10.68 1.74
N ALA A 61 1.25 -10.25 2.84
CA ALA A 61 -0.21 -10.20 2.97
C ALA A 61 -0.87 -9.28 1.93
N LEU A 62 -0.25 -8.15 1.59
CA LEU A 62 -0.73 -7.24 0.56
C LEU A 62 -0.66 -7.88 -0.83
N VAL A 63 0.48 -8.48 -1.19
CA VAL A 63 0.68 -9.12 -2.50
C VAL A 63 -0.26 -10.33 -2.67
N ALA A 64 -0.43 -11.14 -1.62
CA ALA A 64 -1.38 -12.26 -1.63
C ALA A 64 -2.84 -11.81 -1.88
N ARG A 65 -3.19 -10.56 -1.55
CA ARG A 65 -4.49 -9.94 -1.80
C ARG A 65 -4.59 -9.26 -3.18
N GLY A 66 -3.57 -9.38 -4.02
CA GLY A 66 -3.54 -8.78 -5.35
C GLY A 66 -2.99 -7.35 -5.40
N ALA A 67 -2.30 -6.89 -4.35
CA ALA A 67 -1.56 -5.63 -4.43
C ALA A 67 -0.40 -5.74 -5.43
N HIS A 68 -0.22 -4.71 -6.24
CA HIS A 68 0.90 -4.62 -7.17
C HIS A 68 2.21 -4.42 -6.39
N PRO A 69 3.23 -5.30 -6.53
CA PRO A 69 4.44 -5.25 -5.71
C PRO A 69 5.18 -3.90 -5.76
N TYR A 70 5.25 -3.27 -6.94
CA TYR A 70 5.82 -1.93 -7.08
C TYR A 70 5.06 -0.86 -6.28
N LEU A 71 3.73 -0.89 -6.24
CA LEU A 71 2.95 0.09 -5.47
C LEU A 71 3.13 -0.13 -3.97
N VAL A 72 3.24 -1.38 -3.51
CA VAL A 72 3.56 -1.70 -2.10
C VAL A 72 4.90 -1.09 -1.72
N PHE A 73 5.95 -1.37 -2.50
CA PHE A 73 7.28 -0.81 -2.26
C PHE A 73 7.29 0.72 -2.25
N MET A 74 6.69 1.35 -3.27
CA MET A 74 6.71 2.81 -3.40
C MET A 74 5.87 3.50 -2.32
N ALA A 75 4.73 2.93 -1.92
CA ALA A 75 3.91 3.48 -0.84
C ALA A 75 4.65 3.47 0.49
N ASP A 76 5.29 2.35 0.84
CA ASP A 76 6.08 2.20 2.05
C ASP A 76 7.31 3.14 2.06
N LEU A 77 8.05 3.20 0.95
CA LEU A 77 9.16 4.14 0.80
C LEU A 77 8.71 5.59 1.03
N ARG A 78 7.59 6.00 0.43
CA ARG A 78 7.06 7.37 0.62
C ARG A 78 6.67 7.64 2.07
N LEU A 79 6.03 6.69 2.75
CA LEU A 79 5.68 6.84 4.16
C LEU A 79 6.92 6.93 5.06
N ARG A 80 7.97 6.15 4.81
CA ARG A 80 9.24 6.24 5.53
C ARG A 80 9.91 7.62 5.35
N MET A 81 9.91 8.15 4.12
CA MET A 81 10.43 9.49 3.84
C MET A 81 9.69 10.58 4.62
N GLU A 82 8.34 10.55 4.64
CA GLU A 82 7.54 11.54 5.37
C GLU A 82 7.74 11.45 6.90
N ARG A 83 8.08 10.26 7.42
CA ARG A 83 8.41 10.05 8.85
C ARG A 83 9.85 10.42 9.21
N GLY A 84 10.67 10.86 8.25
CA GLY A 84 12.09 11.13 8.45
C GLY A 84 12.94 9.87 8.69
N GLN A 85 12.41 8.67 8.40
CA GLN A 85 13.04 7.37 8.63
C GLN A 85 13.87 6.91 7.41
N THR A 86 14.78 7.75 6.92
CA THR A 86 15.59 7.40 5.75
C THR A 86 16.97 6.93 6.16
N THR A 87 17.13 5.62 6.37
CA THR A 87 18.43 4.96 6.21
C THR A 87 18.47 4.40 4.78
N PHE A 88 19.21 5.06 3.89
CA PHE A 88 19.52 4.49 2.57
C PHE A 88 20.63 3.46 2.76
N GLU A 89 20.29 2.23 3.08
CA GLU A 89 21.22 1.12 2.85
C GLU A 89 21.07 0.69 1.38
N TYR A 90 22.09 1.04 0.60
CA TYR A 90 22.27 0.53 -0.76
C TYR A 90 22.57 -0.97 -0.66
N PHE A 91 21.69 -1.81 -1.21
CA PHE A 91 21.97 -3.21 -1.50
C PHE A 91 22.66 -3.35 -2.85
#